data_AF-A0A1F6ZXV8-F1
#
_entry.id   AF-A0A1F6ZXV8-F1
#
_cell.length_a   1.000
_cell.length_b   1.000
_cell.length_c   1.000
_cell.angle_alpha   90.00
_cell.angle_beta   90.00
_cell.angle_gamma   90.00
#
_symmetry.space_group_name_H-M   'P 1'
#
loop_
_entity.id
_entity.type
_entity.pdbx_description
1 polymer ?
#
loop_
_entity_poly.entity_id
_entity_poly.type
_entity_poly.pdbx_seq_one_letter_code
_entity_poly.pdbx_strand_id
1 'polypeptide(L)'
;MLDAGKLRRFTLLTSQLVLEEVTNHLQKLDIEPDQLETLFSGKAVHLIASPSEEMIKKFRKSTPDPHDAHVLAGAGLSGAKILLSLDKQHILIPRVRNTLKPMLVLSPKDFWGSRNQT
;
A
#
# COMPACT_ATOMS: atom_id res chain seq x y z
N MET A 1 -5.83 -10.13 -5.93
CA MET A 1 -5.01 -9.93 -4.70
C MET A 1 -5.73 -10.38 -3.45
N LEU A 2 -6.98 -9.95 -3.25
CA LEU A 2 -7.75 -10.21 -2.05
C LEU A 2 -8.03 -11.70 -1.83
N ASP A 3 -8.35 -12.46 -2.88
CA ASP A 3 -8.55 -13.91 -2.75
C ASP A 3 -7.29 -14.65 -2.33
N ALA A 4 -6.13 -14.20 -2.80
CA ALA A 4 -4.85 -14.78 -2.40
C ALA A 4 -4.42 -14.37 -0.97
N GLY A 5 -4.86 -13.20 -0.49
CA GLY A 5 -4.75 -12.82 0.93
C GLY A 5 -5.65 -13.67 1.82
N LYS A 6 -6.88 -13.96 1.37
CA LYS A 6 -7.81 -14.89 2.04
C LYS A 6 -7.27 -16.32 2.13
N LEU A 7 -6.45 -16.74 1.15
CA LEU A 7 -5.74 -18.03 1.16
C LEU A 7 -4.52 -18.07 2.13
N ARG A 8 -4.35 -17.08 3.01
CA ARG A 8 -3.33 -17.00 4.10
C ARG A 8 -1.86 -17.12 3.67
N ARG A 9 -1.54 -16.87 2.40
CA ARG A 9 -0.15 -16.95 1.91
C ARG A 9 0.68 -15.69 2.22
N PHE A 10 0.03 -14.61 2.62
CA PHE A 10 0.67 -13.35 3.01
C PHE A 10 -0.31 -12.51 3.84
N THR A 11 0.25 -11.67 4.70
CA THR A 11 -0.50 -10.67 5.46
C THR A 11 -0.61 -9.39 4.65
N LEU A 12 -1.83 -8.90 4.40
CA LEU A 12 -2.04 -7.60 3.79
C LEU A 12 -2.09 -6.53 4.89
N LEU A 13 -1.41 -5.41 4.66
CA LEU A 13 -1.30 -4.30 5.59
C LEU A 13 -1.73 -3.02 4.89
N THR A 14 -2.47 -2.16 5.59
CA THR A 14 -2.78 -0.80 5.16
C THR A 14 -2.79 0.14 6.36
N SER A 15 -2.54 1.43 6.16
CA SER A 15 -2.64 2.44 7.23
C SER A 15 -4.02 3.10 7.23
N GLN A 16 -4.38 3.68 8.36
CA GLN A 16 -5.64 4.42 8.52
C GLN A 16 -5.76 5.59 7.54
N LEU A 17 -4.67 6.32 7.27
CA LEU A 17 -4.68 7.43 6.29
C LEU A 17 -4.99 6.95 4.87
N VAL A 18 -4.44 5.80 4.46
CA VAL A 18 -4.74 5.22 3.14
C VAL A 18 -6.19 4.76 3.07
N LEU A 19 -6.71 4.19 4.16
CA LEU A 19 -8.11 3.78 4.24
C LEU A 19 -9.06 4.98 4.14
N GLU A 20 -8.76 6.08 4.82
CA GLU A 20 -9.52 7.34 4.72
C GLU A 20 -9.49 7.89 3.30
N GLU A 21 -8.33 7.88 2.64
CA GLU A 21 -8.22 8.32 1.25
C GLU A 21 -9.06 7.46 0.30
N VAL A 22 -9.01 6.14 0.44
CA VAL A 22 -9.84 5.22 -0.35
C VAL A 22 -11.32 5.48 -0.10
N THR A 23 -11.71 5.66 1.17
CA THR A 23 -13.10 5.93 1.56
C THR A 23 -13.62 7.22 0.93
N ASN A 24 -12.81 8.28 0.91
CA ASN A 24 -13.13 9.56 0.27
C ASN A 24 -13.21 9.48 -1.27
N HIS A 25 -12.65 8.42 -1.86
CA HIS A 25 -12.59 8.23 -3.31
C HIS A 25 -13.38 7.01 -3.81
N LEU A 26 -14.22 6.38 -2.96
CA LEU A 26 -14.99 5.18 -3.33
C LEU A 26 -15.81 5.36 -4.60
N GLN A 27 -16.40 6.55 -4.79
CA GLN A 27 -17.19 6.89 -5.98
C GLN A 27 -16.39 6.80 -7.29
N LYS A 28 -15.07 7.02 -7.24
CA LYS A 28 -14.19 6.89 -8.42
C LYS A 28 -13.76 5.45 -8.69
N LEU A 29 -13.92 4.57 -7.70
CA LEU A 29 -13.45 3.19 -7.74
C LEU A 29 -14.55 2.18 -8.06
N ASP A 30 -15.82 2.62 -8.13
CA ASP A 30 -16.99 1.75 -8.32
C ASP A 30 -17.06 0.64 -7.26
N ILE A 31 -16.65 0.98 -6.03
CA ILE A 31 -16.63 0.09 -4.86
C ILE A 31 -17.69 0.57 -3.89
N GLU A 32 -18.61 -0.33 -3.54
CA GLU A 32 -19.60 -0.09 -2.49
C GLU A 32 -18.95 -0.13 -1.09
N PRO A 33 -19.37 0.71 -0.14
CA PRO A 33 -18.84 0.70 1.23
C PRO A 33 -18.85 -0.68 1.89
N ASP A 34 -19.90 -1.48 1.68
CA ASP A 34 -20.05 -2.83 2.22
C ASP A 34 -18.96 -3.80 1.73
N GLN A 35 -18.47 -3.61 0.50
CA GLN A 35 -17.37 -4.40 -0.03
C GLN A 35 -16.08 -4.08 0.72
N LEU A 36 -15.83 -2.81 1.04
CA LEU A 36 -14.67 -2.39 1.82
C LEU A 36 -14.73 -2.99 3.23
N GLU A 37 -15.87 -2.91 3.92
CA GLU A 37 -16.06 -3.50 5.25
C GLU A 37 -15.81 -5.01 5.26
N THR A 38 -16.22 -5.72 4.20
CA THR A 38 -15.98 -7.16 4.06
C THR A 38 -14.48 -7.51 4.02
N LEU A 39 -13.63 -6.62 3.47
CA LEU A 39 -12.18 -6.85 3.42
C LEU A 39 -11.51 -6.76 4.79
N PHE A 40 -12.01 -5.87 5.65
CA PHE A 40 -11.48 -5.68 7.00
C PHE A 40 -12.06 -6.67 8.01
N SER A 41 -13.37 -6.92 7.97
CA SER A 41 -14.06 -7.87 8.86
C SER A 41 -13.55 -9.30 8.68
N GLY A 42 -13.23 -9.71 7.45
CA GLY A 42 -12.64 -11.01 7.15
C GLY A 42 -11.19 -11.20 7.63
N LYS A 43 -10.58 -10.21 8.29
CA LYS A 43 -9.15 -10.17 8.66
C LYS A 43 -8.21 -10.40 7.48
N ALA A 44 -8.67 -10.11 6.25
CA ALA A 44 -7.84 -10.25 5.06
C ALA A 44 -6.82 -9.11 4.99
N VAL A 45 -7.19 -7.93 5.48
CA VAL A 45 -6.34 -6.74 5.56
C VAL A 45 -6.22 -6.30 7.01
N HIS A 46 -4.99 -6.10 7.47
CA HIS A 46 -4.69 -5.59 8.80
C HIS A 46 -4.42 -4.09 8.74
N LEU A 47 -5.10 -3.36 9.61
CA LEU A 47 -4.90 -1.93 9.77
C LEU A 47 -3.70 -1.69 10.69
N ILE A 48 -2.73 -0.90 10.22
CA ILE A 48 -1.61 -0.42 11.03
C ILE A 48 -1.86 1.01 11.50
N ALA A 49 -1.13 1.41 12.54
CA ALA A 49 -1.14 2.79 13.02
C ALA A 49 -0.77 3.78 11.91
N SER A 50 -1.33 4.99 11.98
CA SER A 50 -0.92 6.08 11.09
C SER A 50 0.53 6.47 11.34
N PRO A 51 1.33 6.73 10.29
CA PRO A 51 2.63 7.34 10.46
C PRO A 51 2.51 8.73 11.10
N SER A 52 3.50 9.12 11.89
CA SER A 52 3.55 10.47 12.45
C SER A 52 3.78 11.52 11.36
N GLU A 53 3.33 12.75 11.59
CA GLU A 53 3.58 13.88 10.68
C GLU A 53 5.06 14.09 10.39
N GLU A 54 5.92 13.85 11.37
CA GLU A 54 7.37 13.94 11.19
C GLU A 54 7.88 12.88 10.21
N MET A 55 7.36 11.65 10.30
CA MET A 55 7.69 10.58 9.38
C MET A 55 7.18 10.91 7.97
N ILE A 56 5.94 11.36 7.84
CA ILE A 56 5.35 11.79 6.55
C ILE A 56 6.23 12.87 5.91
N LYS A 57 6.64 13.89 6.68
CA LYS A 57 7.51 14.98 6.20
C LYS A 57 8.84 14.48 5.63
N LYS A 58 9.44 13.42 6.20
CA LYS A 58 10.68 12.82 5.68
C LYS A 58 10.49 12.24 4.27
N PHE A 59 9.30 11.71 3.98
CA PHE A 59 8.98 11.10 2.68
C PHE A 59 8.41 12.06 1.63
N ARG A 60 8.06 13.30 2.00
CA ARG A 60 7.55 14.31 1.03
C ARG A 60 8.52 14.58 -0.12
N LYS A 61 9.81 14.43 0.11
CA LYS A 61 10.82 14.58 -0.94
C LYS A 61 11.04 13.29 -1.72
N SER A 62 10.53 12.13 -1.29
CA SER A 62 10.81 10.85 -1.94
C SER A 62 9.87 10.54 -3.10
N THR A 63 8.73 11.22 -3.16
CA THR A 63 7.70 11.14 -4.20
C THR A 63 7.60 12.49 -4.96
N PRO A 64 7.23 12.50 -6.25
CA PRO A 64 6.93 13.72 -6.99
C PRO A 64 5.70 14.46 -6.46
N ASP A 65 4.72 13.72 -5.91
CA ASP A 65 3.53 14.28 -5.27
C ASP A 65 3.65 14.17 -3.73
N PRO A 66 3.78 15.29 -3.00
CA PRO A 66 3.85 15.29 -1.55
C PRO A 66 2.64 14.68 -0.84
N HIS A 67 1.48 14.60 -1.50
CA HIS A 67 0.28 13.98 -0.93
C HIS A 67 0.48 12.46 -0.75
N ASP A 68 1.27 11.81 -1.61
CA ASP A 68 1.57 10.37 -1.52
C ASP A 68 2.58 10.02 -0.41
N ALA A 69 3.16 11.01 0.25
CA ALA A 69 4.19 10.78 1.27
C ALA A 69 3.68 9.93 2.44
N HIS A 70 2.39 10.01 2.75
CA HIS A 70 1.78 9.23 3.83
C HIS A 70 1.73 7.72 3.49
N VAL A 71 1.59 7.36 2.21
CA VAL A 71 1.67 5.97 1.73
C VAL A 71 3.06 5.40 1.97
N LEU A 72 4.10 6.15 1.62
CA LEU A 72 5.49 5.74 1.80
C LEU A 72 5.86 5.64 3.28
N ALA A 73 5.41 6.59 4.08
CA ALA A 73 5.61 6.58 5.52
C ALA A 73 4.91 5.39 6.18
N GLY A 74 3.66 5.10 5.78
CA GLY A 74 2.92 3.92 6.23
C GLY A 74 3.61 2.62 5.83
N ALA A 75 4.12 2.52 4.60
CA ALA A 75 4.90 1.38 4.15
C ALA A 75 6.15 1.18 5.01
N GLY A 76 6.95 2.24 5.24
CA GLY A 76 8.13 2.18 6.10
C GLY A 76 7.81 1.79 7.54
N LEU A 77 6.69 2.25 8.09
CA LEU A 77 6.23 1.90 9.44
C LEU A 77 5.76 0.44 9.56
N SER A 78 5.17 -0.10 8.49
CA SER A 78 4.51 -1.40 8.50
C SER A 78 5.44 -2.60 8.77
N GLY A 79 6.75 -2.45 8.51
CA GLY A 79 7.69 -3.57 8.48
C GLY A 79 7.42 -4.60 7.37
N ALA A 80 6.55 -4.29 6.41
CA ALA A 80 6.25 -5.16 5.28
C ALA A 80 7.49 -5.39 4.40
N LYS A 81 7.55 -6.56 3.77
CA LYS A 81 8.63 -6.87 2.81
C LYS A 81 8.42 -6.21 1.45
N ILE A 82 7.16 -5.90 1.13
CA ILE A 82 6.75 -5.46 -0.21
C ILE A 82 5.69 -4.36 -0.08
N LEU A 83 5.89 -3.25 -0.77
CA LEU A 83 4.87 -2.27 -1.09
C LEU A 83 4.32 -2.57 -2.49
N LEU A 84 3.01 -2.78 -2.59
CA LEU A 84 2.32 -2.99 -3.87
C LEU A 84 1.55 -1.73 -4.26
N SER A 85 1.77 -1.26 -5.49
CA SER A 85 1.07 -0.09 -6.03
C SER A 85 0.81 -0.23 -7.53
N LEU A 86 -0.26 0.39 -8.01
CA LEU A 86 -0.51 0.58 -9.44
C LEU A 86 0.04 1.91 -9.97
N ASP A 87 0.40 2.83 -9.08
CA ASP A 87 0.83 4.18 -9.44
C ASP A 87 2.24 4.18 -10.02
N LYS A 88 2.31 4.34 -11.33
CA LYS A 88 3.57 4.38 -12.10
C LYS A 88 4.29 5.73 -12.02
N GLN A 89 3.58 6.79 -11.69
CA GLN A 89 4.08 8.16 -11.78
C GLN A 89 4.69 8.61 -10.45
N HIS A 90 4.09 8.24 -9.31
CA HIS A 90 4.54 8.72 -8.01
C HIS A 90 5.18 7.64 -7.13
N ILE A 91 4.70 6.39 -7.21
CA ILE A 91 5.15 5.31 -6.30
C ILE A 91 6.14 4.34 -6.96
N LEU A 92 5.83 3.81 -8.15
CA LEU A 92 6.65 2.77 -8.78
C LEU A 92 7.93 3.30 -9.45
N ILE A 93 8.42 4.46 -9.03
CA ILE A 93 9.59 5.14 -9.60
C ILE A 93 10.90 4.73 -8.90
N PRO A 94 12.06 4.89 -9.56
CA PRO A 94 13.37 4.52 -8.99
C PRO A 94 13.69 5.20 -7.66
N ARG A 95 13.28 6.47 -7.49
CA ARG A 95 13.53 7.25 -6.27
C ARG A 95 12.87 6.62 -5.04
N VAL A 96 11.60 6.23 -5.16
CA VAL A 96 10.84 5.57 -4.09
C VAL A 96 11.42 4.19 -3.81
N ARG A 97 11.68 3.39 -4.86
CA ARG A 97 12.31 2.06 -4.73
C ARG A 97 13.62 2.12 -3.96
N ASN A 98 14.46 3.12 -4.21
CA ASN A 98 15.72 3.30 -3.49
C ASN A 98 15.52 3.78 -2.05
N THR A 99 14.54 4.66 -1.82
CA THR A 99 14.22 5.19 -0.48
C THR A 99 13.74 4.09 0.47
N LEU A 100 12.93 3.15 -0.03
CA LEU A 100 12.30 2.12 0.80
C LEU A 100 13.13 0.86 0.99
N LYS A 101 14.37 0.79 0.47
CA LYS A 101 15.23 -0.39 0.68
C LYS A 101 15.38 -0.70 2.18
N PRO A 102 15.31 -1.99 2.58
CA PRO A 102 15.29 -3.19 1.74
C PRO A 102 13.91 -3.65 1.22
N MET A 103 12.83 -2.90 1.48
CA MET A 103 11.50 -3.22 0.99
C MET A 103 11.44 -3.19 -0.54
N LEU A 104 10.77 -4.17 -1.14
CA LEU A 104 10.52 -4.19 -2.58
C LEU A 104 9.28 -3.34 -2.91
N VAL A 105 9.37 -2.49 -3.92
CA VAL A 105 8.22 -1.71 -4.43
C VAL A 105 7.85 -2.26 -5.79
N LEU A 106 6.70 -2.93 -5.88
CA LEU A 106 6.31 -3.74 -7.04
C LEU A 106 4.93 -3.36 -7.55
N SER A 107 4.70 -3.53 -8.86
CA SER A 107 3.33 -3.56 -9.37
C SER A 107 2.69 -4.93 -9.08
N PRO A 108 1.34 -5.04 -9.09
CA PRO A 108 0.67 -6.34 -9.01
C PRO A 108 1.16 -7.31 -10.08
N LYS A 109 1.42 -6.83 -11.31
CA LYS A 109 1.95 -7.66 -12.39
C LYS A 109 3.32 -8.24 -12.05
N ASP A 110 4.23 -7.43 -11.52
CA ASP A 110 5.58 -7.88 -11.14
C ASP A 110 5.53 -8.87 -9.98
N PHE A 111 4.67 -8.62 -9.00
CA PHE A 111 4.49 -9.49 -7.83
C PHE A 111 3.96 -10.88 -8.21
N TRP A 112 2.97 -10.96 -9.09
CA TRP A 112 2.46 -12.27 -9.54
C TRP A 112 3.41 -12.95 -10.54
N GLY A 113 4.02 -12.18 -11.45
CA GLY A 113 4.95 -12.71 -12.45
C GLY A 113 6.23 -13.32 -11.85
N SER A 114 6.74 -12.75 -10.77
CA SER A 114 7.92 -13.27 -10.04
C SER A 114 7.67 -14.57 -9.28
N ARG A 115 6.40 -14.93 -9.00
CA ARG A 115 6.04 -16.18 -8.29
C ARG A 115 5.91 -17.39 -9.20
N ASN A 116 5.80 -17.21 -10.52
CA ASN A 116 5.70 -18.31 -11.48
C ASN A 116 7.08 -18.89 -11.89
N GLN A 117 8.16 -18.45 -11.24
CA GLN A 117 9.54 -18.91 -11.50
C GLN A 117 10.18 -19.66 -10.32
N THR A 118 9.37 -20.06 -9.34
CA THR A 118 9.75 -20.88 -8.17
C THR A 118 8.74 -22.00 -8.00
#